data_AF-A0AAJ5UX48-F1
#
_entry.id   AF-A0AAJ5UX48-F1
#
_cell.length_a   1.000
_cell.length_b   1.000
_cell.length_c   1.000
_cell.angle_alpha   90.00
_cell.angle_beta   90.00
_cell.angle_gamma   90.00
#
_symmetry.space_group_name_H-M   'P 1'
#
loop_
_entity.id
_entity.type
_entity.pdbx_description
1 polymer ?
#
loop_
_entity_poly.entity_id
_entity_poly.type
_entity_poly.pdbx_seq_one_letter_code
_entity_poly.pdbx_strand_id
1 'polypeptide(L)'
;MYTQKIMLALFLFIFLLTGCGLETKTLTEFYKNDLEDVTKIQVQDGGTGYSKITTDKKVIDEFLSEIKDVQFIPEENQEDRAGFLYSITLYEDEQMTFIFTENYVNDYYYYTEPDIYPIVDSFYKNLKVEEE
;
A
#
# COMPACT_ATOMS: atom_id res chain seq x y z
N MET A 1 17.79 43.02 -23.28
CA MET A 1 17.33 42.98 -21.86
C MET A 1 16.07 42.15 -21.66
N TYR A 2 15.07 42.17 -22.55
CA TYR A 2 13.86 41.33 -22.40
C TYR A 2 14.13 39.83 -22.59
N THR A 3 14.94 39.46 -23.58
CA THR A 3 15.32 38.07 -23.89
C THR A 3 16.08 37.38 -22.76
N GLN A 4 16.96 38.10 -22.05
CA GLN A 4 17.69 37.57 -20.89
C GLN A 4 16.75 37.33 -19.69
N LYS A 5 15.76 38.20 -19.49
CA LYS A 5 14.73 38.03 -18.44
C LYS A 5 13.79 36.86 -18.75
N ILE A 6 13.42 36.67 -20.01
CA ILE A 6 12.62 35.53 -20.48
C ILE A 6 13.39 34.22 -20.34
N MET A 7 14.68 34.20 -20.70
CA MET A 7 15.53 33.03 -20.56
C MET A 7 15.75 32.64 -19.08
N LEU A 8 15.90 33.62 -18.19
CA LEU A 8 15.99 33.39 -16.73
C LEU A 8 14.68 32.84 -16.15
N ALA A 9 13.52 33.34 -16.62
CA ALA A 9 12.21 32.84 -16.21
C ALA A 9 11.94 31.41 -16.71
N LEU A 10 12.38 31.08 -17.94
CA LEU A 10 12.33 29.72 -18.49
C LEU A 10 13.22 28.74 -17.71
N PHE A 11 14.41 29.18 -17.31
CA PHE A 11 15.31 28.35 -16.49
C PHE A 11 14.74 28.07 -15.09
N LEU A 12 14.06 29.05 -14.48
CA LEU A 12 13.39 28.89 -13.19
C LEU A 12 12.17 27.94 -13.26
N PHE A 13 11.49 27.89 -14.40
CA PHE A 13 10.36 26.99 -14.63
C PHE A 13 10.80 25.53 -14.82
N ILE A 14 12.00 25.29 -15.37
CA ILE A 14 12.57 23.95 -15.56
C ILE A 14 12.90 23.28 -14.21
N PHE A 15 13.33 24.02 -13.19
CA PHE A 15 13.56 23.48 -11.85
C PHE A 15 12.28 23.09 -11.11
N LEU A 16 11.11 23.61 -11.49
CA LEU A 16 9.83 23.19 -10.92
C LEU A 16 9.31 21.87 -11.51
N LEU A 17 9.94 21.38 -12.59
CA LEU A 17 9.56 20.14 -13.27
C LEU A 17 10.40 18.92 -12.85
N THR A 18 11.37 19.09 -11.93
CA THR A 18 11.97 17.93 -11.28
C THR A 18 10.95 17.39 -10.28
N GLY A 19 10.04 16.54 -10.77
CA GLY A 19 9.15 15.78 -9.92
C GLY A 19 9.98 15.02 -8.89
N CYS A 20 9.60 15.15 -7.62
CA CYS A 20 10.07 14.27 -6.56
C CYS A 20 9.86 12.83 -7.05
N GLY A 21 10.92 12.02 -7.06
CA GLY A 21 10.79 10.59 -7.36
C GLY A 21 9.86 9.91 -6.36
N LEU A 22 9.44 8.70 -6.66
CA LEU A 22 8.77 7.87 -5.66
C LEU A 22 9.74 7.65 -4.49
N GLU A 23 9.22 7.72 -3.28
CA GLU A 23 9.98 7.56 -2.05
C GLU A 23 9.65 6.21 -1.41
N THR A 24 10.63 5.63 -0.73
CA THR A 24 10.38 4.50 0.17
C THR A 24 9.45 4.95 1.29
N LYS A 25 8.39 4.18 1.54
CA LYS A 25 7.40 4.47 2.57
C LYS A 25 7.03 3.21 3.34
N THR A 26 6.66 3.35 4.61
CA THR A 26 6.02 2.28 5.37
C THR A 26 4.52 2.24 5.15
N LEU A 27 3.84 1.17 5.62
CA LEU A 27 2.39 1.11 5.59
C LEU A 27 1.76 2.29 6.34
N THR A 28 2.30 2.67 7.51
CA THR A 28 1.81 3.80 8.30
C THR A 28 2.00 5.15 7.59
N GLU A 29 2.99 5.28 6.70
CA GLU A 29 3.15 6.49 5.90
C GLU A 29 2.18 6.55 4.71
N PHE A 30 1.71 5.40 4.22
CA PHE A 30 0.62 5.35 3.24
C PHE A 30 -0.76 5.53 3.87
N TYR A 31 -0.98 4.93 5.03
CA TYR A 31 -2.24 4.98 5.76
C TYR A 31 -2.33 6.27 6.57
N LYS A 32 -3.14 7.22 6.12
CA LYS A 32 -3.19 8.57 6.72
C LYS A 32 -3.95 8.64 8.05
N ASN A 33 -4.71 7.60 8.39
CA ASN A 33 -5.48 7.51 9.62
C ASN A 33 -4.69 6.73 10.68
N ASP A 34 -5.27 6.54 11.87
CA ASP A 34 -4.66 5.69 12.88
C ASP A 34 -4.96 4.22 12.57
N LEU A 35 -3.93 3.37 12.51
CA LEU A 35 -4.13 1.93 12.33
C LEU A 35 -4.93 1.31 13.48
N GLU A 36 -4.95 1.94 14.66
CA GLU A 36 -5.79 1.50 15.78
C GLU A 36 -7.31 1.60 15.49
N ASP A 37 -7.72 2.46 14.55
CA ASP A 37 -9.11 2.67 14.17
C ASP A 37 -9.62 1.58 13.20
N VAL A 38 -8.74 0.71 12.68
CA VAL A 38 -9.14 -0.38 11.79
C VAL A 38 -10.01 -1.38 12.55
N THR A 39 -11.22 -1.61 12.06
CA THR A 39 -12.22 -2.51 12.68
C THR A 39 -12.43 -3.79 11.89
N LYS A 40 -12.04 -3.81 10.60
CA LYS A 40 -12.22 -4.96 9.71
C LYS A 40 -11.09 -5.02 8.70
N ILE A 41 -10.63 -6.24 8.45
CA ILE A 41 -9.69 -6.56 7.36
C ILE A 41 -10.33 -7.61 6.46
N GLN A 42 -10.31 -7.35 5.16
CA GLN A 42 -10.61 -8.33 4.13
C GLN A 42 -9.33 -8.65 3.37
N VAL A 43 -9.04 -9.94 3.19
CA VAL A 43 -7.95 -10.40 2.33
C VAL A 43 -8.53 -11.27 1.23
N GLN A 44 -8.29 -10.87 -0.02
CA GLN A 44 -8.67 -11.62 -1.22
C GLN A 44 -7.47 -12.36 -1.79
N ASP A 45 -7.61 -13.66 -2.00
CA ASP A 45 -6.66 -14.48 -2.75
C ASP A 45 -6.84 -14.25 -4.25
N GLY A 46 -5.80 -13.77 -4.94
CA GLY A 46 -5.85 -13.42 -6.36
C GLY A 46 -5.85 -14.63 -7.30
N GLY A 47 -5.43 -15.81 -6.82
CA GLY A 47 -5.45 -17.05 -7.60
C GLY A 47 -6.83 -17.70 -7.66
N THR A 48 -7.62 -17.55 -6.61
CA THR A 48 -8.95 -18.17 -6.46
C THR A 48 -10.11 -17.18 -6.50
N GLY A 49 -9.84 -15.91 -6.19
CA GLY A 49 -10.84 -14.86 -5.99
C GLY A 49 -11.54 -14.88 -4.62
N TYR A 50 -11.27 -15.90 -3.79
CA TYR A 50 -11.92 -16.05 -2.49
C TYR A 50 -11.40 -15.02 -1.47
N SER A 51 -12.33 -14.41 -0.75
CA SER A 51 -12.02 -13.47 0.33
C SER A 51 -12.24 -14.11 1.70
N LYS A 52 -11.37 -13.77 2.65
CA LYS A 52 -11.58 -13.99 4.07
C LYS A 52 -11.66 -12.65 4.77
N ILE A 53 -12.55 -12.55 5.75
CA ILE A 53 -12.79 -11.33 6.52
C ILE A 53 -12.54 -11.63 7.99
N THR A 54 -11.98 -10.66 8.71
CA THR A 54 -11.95 -10.68 10.17
C THR A 54 -12.36 -9.33 10.74
N THR A 55 -13.11 -9.39 11.83
CA THR A 55 -13.49 -8.27 12.70
C THR A 55 -12.95 -8.46 14.12
N ASP A 56 -12.14 -9.51 14.36
CA ASP A 56 -11.50 -9.75 15.64
C ASP A 56 -10.37 -8.74 15.83
N LYS A 57 -10.62 -7.73 16.67
CA LYS A 57 -9.68 -6.63 16.91
C LYS A 57 -8.29 -7.10 17.34
N LYS A 58 -8.20 -8.19 18.10
CA LYS A 58 -6.89 -8.72 18.52
C LYS A 58 -6.11 -9.26 17.32
N VAL A 59 -6.78 -10.00 16.45
CA VAL A 59 -6.18 -10.56 15.22
C VAL A 59 -5.77 -9.44 14.25
N ILE A 60 -6.60 -8.40 14.13
CA ILE A 60 -6.31 -7.20 13.34
C ILE A 60 -5.07 -6.49 13.88
N ASP A 61 -5.02 -6.23 15.18
CA ASP A 61 -3.92 -5.50 15.82
C ASP A 61 -2.60 -6.25 15.73
N GLU A 62 -2.63 -7.57 15.95
CA GLU A 62 -1.47 -8.44 15.77
C GLU A 62 -0.94 -8.34 14.32
N PHE A 63 -1.81 -8.52 13.32
CA PHE A 63 -1.41 -8.45 11.91
C PHE A 63 -0.86 -7.07 11.51
N LEU A 64 -1.56 -5.98 11.83
CA LEU A 64 -1.12 -4.63 11.49
C LEU A 64 0.19 -4.29 12.20
N SER A 65 0.41 -4.78 13.42
CA SER A 65 1.68 -4.58 14.13
C SER A 65 2.88 -5.24 13.45
N GLU A 66 2.66 -6.35 12.73
CA GLU A 66 3.73 -7.07 12.00
C GLU A 66 4.11 -6.35 10.70
N ILE A 67 3.16 -5.64 10.06
CA ILE A 67 3.38 -5.04 8.74
C ILE A 67 3.54 -3.51 8.76
N LYS A 68 3.21 -2.82 9.86
CA LYS A 68 3.20 -1.34 9.92
C LYS A 68 4.53 -0.69 9.52
N ASP A 69 5.64 -1.34 9.83
CA ASP A 69 7.01 -0.85 9.62
C ASP A 69 7.66 -1.44 8.36
N VAL A 70 6.95 -2.30 7.62
CA VAL A 70 7.44 -2.86 6.34
C VAL A 70 7.67 -1.72 5.36
N GLN A 71 8.88 -1.65 4.80
CA GLN A 71 9.26 -0.64 3.84
C GLN A 71 8.84 -1.06 2.44
N PHE A 72 8.03 -0.25 1.78
CA PHE A 72 7.72 -0.35 0.36
C PHE A 72 8.72 0.51 -0.40
N ILE A 73 9.62 -0.15 -1.11
CA ILE A 73 10.69 0.50 -1.87
C ILE A 73 10.29 0.51 -3.34
N PRO A 74 10.16 1.68 -3.98
CA PRO A 74 9.68 1.78 -5.35
C PRO A 74 10.55 0.96 -6.29
N GLU A 75 9.91 0.15 -7.13
CA GLU A 75 10.64 -0.57 -8.18
C GLU A 75 11.10 0.40 -9.29
N GLU A 76 12.27 0.15 -9.87
CA GLU A 76 12.72 0.90 -11.05
C GLU A 76 11.78 0.69 -12.26
N ASN A 77 11.25 -0.54 -12.39
CA ASN A 77 10.29 -0.88 -13.44
C ASN A 77 8.85 -0.69 -12.96
N GLN A 78 8.20 0.37 -13.44
CA GLN A 78 6.79 0.69 -13.18
C GLN A 78 5.85 0.34 -14.35
N GLU A 79 6.28 -0.54 -15.27
CA GLU A 79 5.39 -1.05 -16.32
C GLU A 79 4.19 -1.79 -15.73
N ASP A 80 3.02 -1.62 -16.34
CA ASP A 80 1.77 -2.24 -15.91
C ASP A 80 1.89 -3.78 -15.85
N ARG A 81 1.37 -4.35 -14.76
CA ARG A 81 1.33 -5.80 -14.48
C ARG A 81 -0.11 -6.21 -14.23
N ALA A 82 -0.41 -7.47 -14.55
CA ALA A 82 -1.73 -8.04 -14.30
C ALA A 82 -1.67 -9.06 -13.16
N GLY A 83 -2.69 -9.02 -12.31
CA GLY A 83 -2.85 -9.95 -11.18
C GLY A 83 -2.11 -9.52 -9.91
N PHE A 84 -2.40 -10.24 -8.83
CA PHE A 84 -1.80 -10.08 -7.51
C PHE A 84 -1.91 -11.43 -6.76
N LEU A 85 -1.15 -11.62 -5.69
CA LEU A 85 -1.25 -12.81 -4.85
C LEU A 85 -2.32 -12.61 -3.78
N TYR A 86 -2.22 -11.53 -3.01
CA TYR A 86 -3.23 -11.11 -2.05
C TYR A 86 -3.56 -9.62 -2.20
N SER A 87 -4.86 -9.30 -2.12
CA SER A 87 -5.33 -7.91 -1.96
C SER A 87 -5.85 -7.74 -0.54
N ILE A 88 -5.34 -6.74 0.15
CA ILE A 88 -5.66 -6.44 1.55
C ILE A 88 -6.46 -5.13 1.57
N THR A 89 -7.65 -5.19 2.13
CA THR A 89 -8.54 -4.04 2.30
C THR A 89 -8.76 -3.78 3.78
N LEU A 90 -8.47 -2.57 4.22
CA LEU A 90 -8.69 -2.08 5.57
C LEU A 90 -9.98 -1.25 5.62
N TYR A 91 -10.71 -1.41 6.72
CA TYR A 91 -11.95 -0.70 6.98
C TYR A 91 -11.92 -0.06 8.37
N GLU A 92 -12.50 1.12 8.47
CA GLU A 92 -12.91 1.76 9.72
C GLU A 92 -14.45 1.72 9.76
N ASP A 93 -14.99 1.04 10.77
CA ASP A 93 -16.38 0.57 10.81
C ASP A 93 -16.76 -0.19 9.52
N GLU A 94 -17.65 0.39 8.71
CA GLU A 94 -18.10 -0.18 7.43
C GLU A 94 -17.49 0.53 6.21
N GLN A 95 -16.64 1.53 6.42
CA GLN A 95 -16.04 2.32 5.35
C GLN A 95 -14.69 1.73 4.96
N MET A 96 -14.52 1.42 3.66
CA MET A 96 -13.22 1.09 3.11
C MET A 96 -12.32 2.32 3.18
N THR A 97 -11.21 2.21 3.89
CA THR A 97 -10.26 3.33 4.07
C THR A 97 -8.99 3.14 3.27
N PHE A 98 -8.58 1.90 3.03
CA PHE A 98 -7.34 1.63 2.30
C PHE A 98 -7.35 0.25 1.63
N ILE A 99 -6.69 0.15 0.47
CA ILE A 99 -6.50 -1.09 -0.26
C ILE A 99 -5.10 -1.13 -0.85
N PHE A 100 -4.44 -2.28 -0.73
CA PHE A 100 -3.10 -2.51 -1.25
C PHE A 100 -2.86 -4.00 -1.52
N THR A 101 -1.81 -4.30 -2.26
CA THR A 101 -1.30 -5.68 -2.43
C THR A 101 0.13 -5.74 -1.88
N GLU A 102 0.75 -6.92 -1.92
CA GLU A 102 2.12 -7.11 -1.41
C GLU A 102 3.16 -6.26 -2.12
N ASN A 103 2.86 -5.82 -3.35
CA ASN A 103 3.79 -5.08 -4.20
C ASN A 103 3.16 -3.91 -4.96
N TYR A 104 1.92 -3.51 -4.64
CA TYR A 104 1.24 -2.42 -5.34
C TYR A 104 0.42 -1.55 -4.39
N VAL A 105 0.72 -0.25 -4.39
CA VAL A 105 0.09 0.75 -3.52
C VAL A 105 -0.05 2.07 -4.27
N ASN A 106 -1.22 2.71 -4.24
CA ASN A 106 -1.47 4.03 -4.84
C ASN A 106 -0.95 4.16 -6.29
N ASP A 107 -1.18 3.14 -7.12
CA ASP A 107 -0.80 3.08 -8.52
C ASP A 107 0.68 2.89 -8.86
N TYR A 108 1.48 2.41 -7.89
CA TYR A 108 2.90 2.13 -8.10
C TYR A 108 3.30 0.76 -7.55
N TYR A 109 4.33 0.18 -8.17
CA TYR A 109 4.94 -1.08 -7.78
C TYR A 109 6.11 -0.90 -6.82
N TYR A 110 6.18 -1.78 -5.84
CA TYR A 110 7.19 -1.77 -4.79
C TYR A 110 7.66 -3.19 -4.52
N TYR A 111 8.92 -3.36 -4.15
CA TYR A 111 9.32 -4.51 -3.35
C TYR A 111 9.28 -4.13 -1.87
N THR A 112 9.17 -5.13 -0.99
CA THR A 112 9.07 -4.90 0.45
C THR A 112 10.30 -5.38 1.20
N GLU A 113 10.72 -4.61 2.22
CA GLU A 113 11.76 -5.01 3.17
C GLU A 113 11.28 -4.80 4.62
N PRO A 114 11.12 -5.88 5.42
CA PRO A 114 11.20 -7.28 5.02
C PRO A 114 10.12 -7.66 3.99
N ASP A 115 10.30 -8.79 3.31
CA ASP A 115 9.28 -9.33 2.39
C ASP A 115 7.95 -9.54 3.12
N ILE A 116 6.91 -8.85 2.67
CA ILE A 116 5.58 -8.87 3.27
C ILE A 116 4.79 -10.14 2.92
N TYR A 117 5.13 -10.82 1.83
CA TYR A 117 4.34 -11.94 1.32
C TYR A 117 4.18 -13.08 2.35
N PRO A 118 5.23 -13.57 3.03
CA PRO A 118 5.08 -14.62 4.04
C PRO A 118 4.17 -14.24 5.21
N ILE A 119 4.14 -12.95 5.57
CA ILE A 119 3.30 -12.43 6.66
C ILE A 119 1.83 -12.49 6.23
N VAL A 120 1.52 -11.98 5.03
CA VAL A 120 0.16 -11.96 4.48
C VAL A 120 -0.36 -13.38 4.20
N ASP A 121 0.48 -14.24 3.61
CA ASP A 121 0.14 -15.65 3.33
C ASP A 121 -0.18 -16.42 4.62
N SER A 122 0.64 -16.23 5.66
CA SER A 122 0.41 -16.81 6.98
C SER A 122 -0.89 -16.29 7.59
N PHE A 123 -1.13 -14.98 7.54
CA PHE A 123 -2.35 -14.36 8.04
C PHE A 123 -3.59 -14.96 7.35
N TYR A 124 -3.63 -14.95 6.01
CA TYR A 124 -4.74 -15.49 5.22
C TYR A 124 -5.02 -16.96 5.54
N LYS A 125 -3.99 -17.80 5.61
CA LYS A 125 -4.15 -19.24 5.89
C LYS A 125 -4.69 -19.50 7.29
N ASN A 126 -4.29 -18.69 8.28
CA ASN A 126 -4.68 -18.85 9.67
C ASN A 126 -6.01 -18.17 10.03
N LEU A 127 -6.54 -17.30 9.17
CA LEU A 127 -7.90 -16.77 9.33
C LEU A 127 -8.91 -17.92 9.32
N LYS A 128 -9.60 -18.07 10.45
CA LYS A 128 -10.80 -18.90 10.57
C LYS A 128 -11.87 -18.23 9.71
N VAL A 129 -12.44 -18.99 8.79
CA VAL A 129 -13.52 -18.49 7.94
C VAL A 129 -14.77 -18.39 8.82
N GLU A 130 -15.30 -17.18 9.01
CA GLU A 130 -16.71 -17.05 9.38
C GLU A 130 -17.50 -17.32 8.09
N GLU A 131 -18.28 -18.41 8.09
CA GLU A 131 -19.24 -18.68 7.03
C GLU A 131 -20.35 -17.62 7.14
N GLU A 132 -20.48 -16.76 6.12
CA GLU A 132 -21.72 -16.02 5.86
C GLU A 132 -22.72 -16.87 5.07
#